data_AF-A0A1Y2DEQ9-F1
#
_entry.id   AF-A0A1Y2DEQ9-F1
#
_cell.length_a   1.000
_cell.length_b   1.000
_cell.length_c   1.000
_cell.angle_alpha   90.00
_cell.angle_beta   90.00
_cell.angle_gamma   90.00
#
_symmetry.space_group_name_H-M   'P 1'
#
loop_
_entity.id
_entity.type
_entity.pdbx_description
1 polymer ?
#
loop_
_entity_poly.entity_id
_entity_poly.type
_entity_poly.pdbx_seq_one_letter_code
_entity_poly.pdbx_strand_id
1 'polypeptide(L)'
;MRFQAPQLGALGVTFTALRLMQFVSLVTIIGLTANFINEIVTAQREAPDVLIGTLTVASTATLYIAVTYILYYDGMLPLLITAVMDFALMVATIVVAATIGKPLSMLKCEVLAKVTSNPLSSGATFVASSQGITYRNVITKAVNYFAYVAVDRPHCYEIKAVWGLSIALCVLFAFSAVICVGLWRRVKGAAALDKDIEG
;
A
#
# COMPACT_ATOMS: atom_id res chain seq x y z
N MET A 1 5.87 -15.12 -31.02
CA MET A 1 4.89 -14.08 -30.59
C MET A 1 5.71 -12.86 -30.18
N ARG A 2 5.66 -11.77 -30.95
CA ARG A 2 6.38 -10.55 -30.60
C ARG A 2 5.54 -9.81 -29.57
N PHE A 3 6.08 -9.62 -28.36
CA PHE A 3 5.53 -8.71 -27.35
C PHE A 3 5.62 -7.28 -27.88
N GLN A 4 4.66 -6.88 -28.70
CA GLN A 4 4.61 -5.53 -29.23
C GLN A 4 3.68 -4.73 -28.32
N ALA A 5 4.27 -3.88 -27.47
CA ALA A 5 3.49 -2.97 -26.65
C ALA A 5 2.60 -2.10 -27.55
N PRO A 6 1.34 -1.88 -27.18
CA PRO A 6 0.44 -1.11 -28.01
C PRO A 6 0.97 0.33 -28.13
N GLN A 7 0.95 0.88 -29.34
CA GLN A 7 1.60 2.18 -29.65
C GLN A 7 0.72 3.37 -29.22
N LEU A 8 0.40 3.46 -27.92
CA LEU A 8 -0.37 4.58 -27.34
C LEU A 8 0.51 5.83 -27.03
N GLY A 9 1.71 5.90 -27.62
CA GLY A 9 2.67 6.99 -27.41
C GLY A 9 3.12 7.13 -25.95
N ALA A 10 3.45 8.35 -25.53
CA ALA A 10 3.99 8.64 -24.19
C ALA A 10 3.07 8.19 -23.04
N LEU A 11 1.74 8.22 -23.24
CA LEU A 11 0.76 7.81 -22.22
C LEU A 11 0.76 6.30 -21.96
N GLY A 12 1.09 5.48 -22.97
CA GLY A 12 1.24 4.04 -22.80
C GLY A 12 2.53 3.67 -22.06
N VAL A 13 3.61 4.42 -22.31
CA VAL A 13 4.89 4.24 -21.61
C VAL A 13 4.75 4.60 -20.14
N THR A 14 4.11 5.73 -19.82
CA THR A 14 3.88 6.14 -18.44
C THR A 14 2.97 5.17 -17.69
N PHE A 15 1.92 4.64 -18.33
CA PHE A 15 1.09 3.60 -17.72
C PHE A 15 1.90 2.34 -17.35
N THR A 16 2.75 1.89 -18.27
CA THR A 16 3.61 0.71 -18.04
C THR A 16 4.62 0.97 -16.90
N ALA A 17 5.23 2.16 -16.87
CA ALA A 17 6.16 2.55 -15.81
C ALA A 17 5.48 2.63 -14.44
N LEU A 18 4.26 3.19 -14.36
CA LEU A 18 3.49 3.24 -13.12
C LEU A 18 3.13 1.86 -12.62
N ARG A 19 2.69 0.95 -13.50
CA ARG A 19 2.39 -0.45 -13.13
C ARG A 19 3.60 -1.16 -12.56
N LEU A 20 4.78 -0.96 -13.15
CA LEU A 20 6.02 -1.56 -12.66
C LEU A 20 6.42 -1.00 -11.28
N MET A 21 6.32 0.32 -11.08
CA MET A 21 6.58 0.92 -9.76
C MET A 21 5.59 0.46 -8.69
N GLN A 22 4.30 0.34 -9.04
CA GLN A 22 3.27 -0.21 -8.15
C GLN A 22 3.56 -1.67 -7.78
N PHE A 23 3.99 -2.48 -8.75
CA PHE A 23 4.33 -3.88 -8.53
C PHE A 23 5.52 -4.04 -7.57
N VAL A 24 6.61 -3.31 -7.81
CA VAL A 24 7.81 -3.36 -6.96
C VAL A 24 7.49 -2.89 -5.54
N SER A 25 6.67 -1.87 -5.38
CA SER A 25 6.26 -1.39 -4.05
C SER A 25 5.35 -2.39 -3.32
N LEU A 26 4.40 -3.03 -4.00
CA LEU A 26 3.57 -4.05 -3.36
C LEU A 26 4.38 -5.29 -2.93
N VAL A 27 5.31 -5.77 -3.77
CA VAL A 27 6.18 -6.91 -3.43
C VAL A 27 7.05 -6.60 -2.21
N THR A 28 7.57 -5.37 -2.11
CA THR A 28 8.35 -4.95 -0.94
C THR A 28 7.49 -4.85 0.32
N ILE A 29 6.24 -4.36 0.25
CA ILE A 29 5.30 -4.42 1.40
C ILE A 29 5.02 -5.85 1.82
N ILE A 30 4.75 -6.75 0.86
CA ILE A 30 4.50 -8.17 1.15
C ILE A 30 5.72 -8.79 1.85
N GLY A 31 6.94 -8.52 1.37
CA GLY A 31 8.17 -9.04 1.98
C GLY A 31 8.39 -8.54 3.41
N LEU A 32 8.27 -7.22 3.64
CA LEU A 32 8.43 -6.63 4.97
C LEU A 32 7.36 -7.13 5.95
N THR A 33 6.10 -7.19 5.51
CA THR A 33 5.00 -7.67 6.37
C THR A 33 5.09 -9.16 6.65
N ALA A 34 5.51 -9.99 5.70
CA ALA A 34 5.69 -11.42 5.90
C ALA A 34 6.83 -11.74 6.88
N ASN A 35 7.96 -11.03 6.79
CA ASN A 35 9.07 -11.18 7.74
C ASN A 35 8.61 -10.88 9.17
N PHE A 36 7.90 -9.76 9.34
CA PHE A 36 7.38 -9.35 10.64
C PHE A 36 6.34 -10.34 11.21
N ILE A 37 5.47 -10.92 10.38
CA ILE A 37 4.52 -11.96 10.83
C ILE A 37 5.27 -13.22 11.29
N ASN A 38 6.28 -13.65 10.54
CA ASN A 38 7.06 -14.85 10.88
C ASN A 38 7.73 -14.71 12.26
N GLU A 39 8.24 -13.52 12.56
CA GLU A 39 8.87 -13.25 13.85
C GLU A 39 7.87 -13.27 15.02
N ILE A 40 6.68 -12.69 14.85
CA ILE A 40 5.61 -12.74 15.86
C ILE A 40 5.15 -14.17 16.12
N VAL A 41 4.97 -14.96 15.06
CA VAL A 41 4.53 -16.36 15.18
C VAL A 41 5.60 -17.21 15.86
N THR A 42 6.88 -16.98 15.53
CA THR A 42 8.00 -17.64 16.20
C THR A 42 8.05 -17.29 17.70
N ALA A 43 7.67 -16.07 18.07
CA ALA A 43 7.52 -15.63 19.45
C ALA A 43 6.25 -16.15 20.16
N GLN A 44 5.50 -17.09 19.55
CA GLN A 44 4.30 -17.72 20.12
C GLN A 44 3.19 -16.72 20.48
N ARG A 45 2.97 -15.70 19.63
CA ARG A 45 1.88 -14.73 19.81
C ARG A 45 1.00 -14.62 18.58
N GLU A 46 -0.22 -14.14 18.79
CA GLU A 46 -1.17 -13.87 17.72
C GLU A 46 -0.76 -12.63 16.92
N ALA A 47 -0.72 -12.76 15.59
CA ALA A 47 -0.44 -11.66 14.69
C ALA A 47 -1.62 -10.65 14.66
N PRO A 48 -1.34 -9.33 14.57
CA PRO A 48 -2.38 -8.33 14.55
C PRO A 48 -3.19 -8.36 13.24
N ASP A 49 -4.52 -8.31 13.36
CA ASP A 49 -5.47 -8.37 12.23
C ASP A 49 -5.20 -7.30 11.16
N VAL A 50 -4.67 -6.14 11.56
CA VAL A 50 -4.33 -5.05 10.63
C VAL A 50 -3.26 -5.48 9.63
N LEU A 51 -2.25 -6.23 10.08
CA LEU A 51 -1.13 -6.64 9.24
C LEU A 51 -1.52 -7.77 8.29
N ILE A 52 -2.38 -8.68 8.77
CA ILE A 52 -3.03 -9.69 7.94
C ILE A 52 -3.91 -9.00 6.88
N GLY A 53 -4.69 -7.99 7.29
CA GLY A 53 -5.45 -7.13 6.40
C GLY A 53 -4.58 -6.47 5.33
N THR A 54 -3.41 -5.93 5.70
CA THR A 54 -2.49 -5.35 4.70
C THR A 54 -1.93 -6.37 3.73
N LEU A 55 -1.60 -7.58 4.21
CA LEU A 55 -1.06 -8.65 3.37
C LEU A 55 -2.10 -9.12 2.34
N THR A 56 -3.36 -9.25 2.76
CA THR A 56 -4.47 -9.65 1.86
C THR A 56 -4.76 -8.58 0.80
N VAL A 57 -4.77 -7.30 1.18
CA VAL A 57 -4.95 -6.20 0.21
C VAL A 57 -3.75 -6.13 -0.75
N ALA A 58 -2.52 -6.24 -0.24
CA ALA A 58 -1.31 -6.13 -1.06
C ALA A 58 -1.18 -7.30 -2.05
N SER A 59 -1.49 -8.53 -1.63
CA SER A 59 -1.50 -9.70 -2.52
C SER A 59 -2.58 -9.60 -3.60
N THR A 60 -3.79 -9.18 -3.24
CA THR A 60 -4.88 -8.94 -4.21
C THR A 60 -4.51 -7.85 -5.21
N ALA A 61 -3.93 -6.74 -4.76
CA ALA A 61 -3.46 -5.66 -5.63
C ALA A 61 -2.34 -6.10 -6.57
N THR A 62 -1.43 -6.97 -6.09
CA THR A 62 -0.34 -7.54 -6.90
C THR A 62 -0.88 -8.39 -8.04
N LEU A 63 -1.84 -9.28 -7.76
CA LEU A 63 -2.53 -10.07 -8.78
C LEU A 63 -3.27 -9.19 -9.78
N TYR A 64 -3.97 -8.16 -9.31
CA TYR A 64 -4.65 -7.20 -10.19
C TYR A 64 -3.67 -6.49 -11.14
N ILE A 65 -2.51 -6.03 -10.66
CA ILE A 65 -1.50 -5.38 -11.52
C ILE A 65 -0.93 -6.37 -12.53
N ALA A 66 -0.66 -7.62 -12.14
CA ALA A 66 -0.16 -8.63 -13.06
C ALA A 66 -1.17 -8.93 -14.19
N VAL A 67 -2.45 -9.12 -13.85
CA VAL A 67 -3.51 -9.38 -14.83
C VAL A 67 -3.72 -8.18 -15.75
N THR A 68 -3.79 -6.97 -15.21
CA THR A 68 -3.97 -5.75 -16.02
C THR A 68 -2.75 -5.44 -16.89
N TYR A 69 -1.54 -5.80 -16.45
CA TYR A 69 -0.34 -5.71 -17.27
C TYR A 69 -0.41 -6.66 -18.47
N ILE A 70 -0.78 -7.92 -18.28
CA ILE A 70 -0.94 -8.89 -19.38
C ILE A 70 -2.02 -8.40 -20.37
N LEU A 71 -3.18 -8.01 -19.84
CA LEU A 71 -4.32 -7.58 -20.65
C LEU A 71 -4.04 -6.26 -21.42
N TYR A 72 -3.10 -5.45 -20.94
CA TYR A 72 -2.59 -4.28 -21.65
C TYR A 72 -1.73 -4.67 -22.86
N TYR A 73 -0.87 -5.69 -22.74
CA TYR A 73 -0.10 -6.20 -23.87
C TYR A 73 -0.99 -6.88 -24.92
N ASP A 74 -2.09 -7.51 -24.49
CA ASP A 74 -3.07 -8.08 -25.40
C ASP A 74 -3.97 -7.04 -26.09
N GLY A 75 -3.85 -5.75 -25.72
CA GLY A 75 -4.64 -4.66 -26.31
C GLY A 75 -6.14 -4.70 -26.00
N MET A 76 -6.58 -5.64 -25.15
CA MET A 76 -7.98 -5.90 -24.79
C MET A 76 -8.42 -5.11 -23.55
N LEU A 77 -7.62 -4.16 -23.07
CA LEU A 77 -7.81 -3.55 -21.77
C LEU A 77 -9.01 -2.57 -21.76
N PRO A 78 -10.08 -2.83 -20.98
CA PRO A 78 -11.17 -1.87 -20.81
C PRO A 78 -10.72 -0.73 -19.89
N LEU A 79 -10.14 0.31 -20.50
CA LEU A 79 -9.53 1.49 -19.83
C LEU A 79 -10.41 2.14 -18.75
N LEU A 80 -11.73 2.15 -18.94
CA LEU A 80 -12.67 2.73 -17.97
C LEU A 80 -12.79 1.84 -16.71
N ILE A 81 -12.88 0.52 -16.89
CA ILE A 81 -12.98 -0.44 -15.79
C ILE A 81 -11.69 -0.42 -14.99
N THR A 82 -10.53 -0.37 -15.66
CA THR A 82 -9.23 -0.28 -14.97
C THR A 82 -9.08 1.02 -14.19
N ALA A 83 -9.61 2.15 -14.69
CA ALA A 83 -9.60 3.41 -13.94
C ALA A 83 -10.43 3.32 -12.65
N VAL A 84 -11.61 2.68 -12.71
CA VAL A 84 -12.47 2.47 -11.52
C VAL A 84 -11.80 1.54 -10.52
N MET A 85 -11.16 0.47 -10.98
CA MET A 85 -10.45 -0.47 -10.12
C MET A 85 -9.20 0.17 -9.47
N ASP A 86 -8.46 0.98 -10.22
CA ASP A 86 -7.33 1.77 -9.68
C ASP A 86 -7.80 2.76 -8.60
N PHE A 87 -8.95 3.40 -8.80
CA PHE A 87 -9.55 4.27 -7.79
C PHE A 87 -10.00 3.51 -6.55
N ALA A 88 -10.60 2.33 -6.71
CA ALA A 88 -10.96 1.46 -5.59
C ALA A 88 -9.71 1.01 -4.79
N LEU A 89 -8.61 0.67 -5.48
CA LEU A 89 -7.34 0.33 -4.85
C LEU A 89 -6.70 1.54 -4.16
N MET A 90 -6.82 2.75 -4.72
CA MET A 90 -6.41 3.99 -4.05
C MET A 90 -7.13 4.12 -2.69
N VAL A 91 -8.45 3.98 -2.67
CA VAL A 91 -9.24 4.03 -1.41
C VAL A 91 -8.80 2.95 -0.43
N ALA A 92 -8.58 1.71 -0.89
CA ALA A 92 -8.09 0.63 -0.04
C ALA A 92 -6.71 0.95 0.57
N THR A 93 -5.78 1.48 -0.24
CA THR A 93 -4.45 1.88 0.24
C THR A 93 -4.49 3.06 1.21
N ILE A 94 -5.46 3.98 1.07
CA ILE A 94 -5.68 5.07 2.04
C ILE A 94 -6.13 4.52 3.39
N VAL A 95 -7.06 3.55 3.40
CA VAL A 95 -7.52 2.91 4.65
C VAL A 95 -6.36 2.18 5.34
N VAL A 96 -5.52 1.49 4.57
CA VAL A 96 -4.29 0.86 5.08
C VAL A 96 -3.33 1.90 5.66
N ALA A 97 -3.07 2.99 4.93
CA ALA A 97 -2.20 4.07 5.40
C ALA A 97 -2.74 4.75 6.67
N ALA A 98 -4.06 4.95 6.77
CA ALA A 98 -4.70 5.57 7.94
C ALA A 98 -4.71 4.66 9.17
N THR A 99 -4.90 3.34 8.97
CA THR A 99 -4.90 2.36 10.07
C THR A 99 -3.50 2.14 10.63
N ILE A 100 -2.47 2.09 9.78
CA ILE A 100 -1.06 2.00 10.21
C ILE A 100 -0.53 3.35 10.73
N GLY A 101 -0.98 4.48 10.16
CA GLY A 101 -0.46 5.81 10.48
C GLY A 101 -0.87 6.36 11.85
N LYS A 102 -2.07 6.04 12.35
CA LYS A 102 -2.59 6.49 13.66
C LYS A 102 -1.61 6.25 14.83
N PRO A 103 -1.04 5.05 15.00
CA PRO A 103 -0.07 4.81 16.08
C PRO A 103 1.34 5.38 15.79
N LEU A 104 1.70 5.61 14.52
CA LEU A 104 3.05 6.06 14.12
C LEU A 104 3.29 7.57 14.31
N SER A 105 2.24 8.38 14.26
CA SER A 105 2.36 9.84 14.41
C SER A 105 2.96 10.27 15.75
N MET A 106 3.00 9.39 16.74
CA MET A 106 3.49 9.66 18.09
C MET A 106 4.85 8.98 18.41
N LEU A 107 5.49 8.30 17.44
CA LEU A 107 6.66 7.47 17.69
C LEU A 107 7.98 8.04 17.14
N LYS A 108 8.94 8.30 18.04
CA LYS A 108 10.34 8.58 17.68
C LYS A 108 11.19 7.32 17.92
N CYS A 109 11.52 6.58 16.85
CA CYS A 109 12.39 5.38 16.92
C CYS A 109 13.80 5.68 17.51
N GLU A 110 14.19 6.95 17.56
CA GLU A 110 15.46 7.46 18.09
C GLU A 110 15.55 7.35 19.62
N VAL A 111 14.43 7.51 20.33
CA VAL A 111 14.39 7.59 21.81
C VAL A 111 14.40 6.19 22.44
N LEU A 112 13.97 5.20 21.67
CA LEU A 112 13.97 3.79 22.03
C LEU A 112 15.39 3.24 22.28
N ALA A 113 16.40 3.87 21.66
CA ALA A 113 17.82 3.63 21.86
C ALA A 113 18.29 3.68 23.32
N LYS A 114 17.62 4.47 24.16
CA LYS A 114 18.10 4.82 25.50
C LYS A 114 17.56 3.90 26.60
N VAL A 115 16.57 3.07 26.30
CA VAL A 115 15.93 2.15 27.27
C VAL A 115 16.63 0.79 27.29
N THR A 116 17.18 0.33 26.15
CA THR A 116 17.88 -0.97 26.06
C THR A 116 19.24 -0.99 26.79
N SER A 117 19.84 0.17 27.08
CA SER A 117 21.17 0.23 27.70
C SER A 117 21.18 0.36 29.23
N ASN A 118 20.03 0.40 29.90
CA ASN A 118 19.94 0.39 31.37
C ASN A 118 18.73 -0.45 31.79
N PRO A 119 18.90 -1.67 32.33
CA PRO A 119 17.80 -2.33 33.01
C PRO A 119 17.54 -1.51 34.28
N LEU A 120 16.28 -1.15 34.51
CA LEU A 120 15.78 -0.42 35.69
C LEU A 120 15.84 1.11 35.60
N SER A 121 14.82 1.70 34.97
CA SER A 121 14.12 2.87 35.56
C SER A 121 12.80 3.13 34.83
N SER A 122 11.74 3.13 35.62
CA SER A 122 10.36 3.48 35.30
C SER A 122 10.27 4.73 34.40
N GLY A 123 9.74 4.56 33.19
CA GLY A 123 9.60 5.66 32.23
C GLY A 123 8.90 5.31 30.91
N ALA A 124 8.61 4.03 30.63
CA ALA A 124 7.83 3.59 29.47
C ALA A 124 6.30 3.64 29.69
N THR A 125 5.84 4.48 30.63
CA THR A 125 4.42 4.77 30.89
C THR A 125 4.17 6.27 30.78
N PHE A 126 4.23 6.81 29.56
CA PHE A 126 3.69 8.12 29.19
C PHE A 126 3.60 8.15 27.66
N VAL A 127 2.55 7.65 27.00
CA VAL A 127 1.19 8.19 26.94
C VAL A 127 0.19 7.04 26.72
N ALA A 128 -0.24 6.38 27.80
CA ALA A 128 -1.43 5.52 27.80
C ALA A 128 -2.47 6.01 28.81
N SER A 129 -2.30 7.22 29.33
CA SER A 129 -3.05 7.77 30.47
C SER A 129 -3.65 9.14 30.17
N SER A 130 -4.21 9.36 28.98
CA SER A 130 -5.15 10.46 28.76
C SER A 130 -6.06 10.21 27.55
N GLN A 131 -7.01 9.30 27.70
CA GLN A 131 -8.40 9.54 27.33
C GLN A 131 -9.23 8.30 27.68
N GLY A 132 -9.95 8.41 28.79
CA GLY A 132 -11.04 7.51 29.13
C GLY A 132 -12.16 7.65 28.11
N ILE A 133 -12.02 6.97 26.98
CA ILE A 133 -13.12 6.72 26.05
C ILE A 133 -13.15 5.22 25.76
N THR A 134 -14.34 4.68 25.92
CA THR A 134 -14.77 3.28 25.87
C THR A 134 -14.49 2.61 24.51
N TYR A 135 -13.22 2.39 24.15
CA TYR A 135 -12.78 1.67 22.95
C TYR A 135 -11.76 0.57 23.27
N ARG A 136 -12.01 -0.11 24.41
CA ARG A 136 -11.08 -1.00 25.10
C ARG A 136 -10.60 -2.21 24.28
N ASN A 137 -11.28 -2.55 23.19
CA ASN A 137 -10.99 -3.75 22.37
C ASN A 137 -10.09 -3.47 21.15
N VAL A 138 -10.13 -2.26 20.58
CA VAL A 138 -9.29 -1.89 19.42
C VAL A 138 -7.91 -1.40 19.88
N ILE A 139 -7.88 -0.72 21.02
CA ILE A 139 -6.63 -0.19 21.59
C ILE A 139 -5.78 -1.29 22.22
N THR A 140 -6.35 -2.32 22.85
CA THR A 140 -5.55 -3.43 23.44
C THR A 140 -4.77 -4.23 22.40
N LYS A 141 -5.34 -4.51 21.21
CA LYS A 141 -4.58 -5.15 20.12
C LYS A 141 -3.47 -4.24 19.58
N ALA A 142 -3.76 -2.94 19.41
CA ALA A 142 -2.77 -1.97 18.93
C ALA A 142 -1.62 -1.74 19.93
N VAL A 143 -1.90 -1.73 21.24
CA VAL A 143 -0.91 -1.55 22.31
C VAL A 143 0.02 -2.76 22.46
N ASN A 144 -0.46 -3.99 22.18
CA ASN A 144 0.40 -5.18 22.17
C ASN A 144 1.38 -5.19 20.99
N TYR A 145 0.92 -4.79 19.80
CA TYR A 145 1.80 -4.62 18.63
C TYR A 145 2.88 -3.57 18.89
N PHE A 146 2.51 -2.43 19.49
CA PHE A 146 3.43 -1.33 19.75
C PHE A 146 4.42 -1.66 20.87
N ALA A 147 4.01 -2.41 21.89
CA ALA A 147 4.91 -2.90 22.93
C ALA A 147 5.98 -3.86 22.39
N TYR A 148 5.73 -4.52 21.26
CA TYR A 148 6.71 -5.37 20.56
C TYR A 148 7.61 -4.55 19.63
N VAL A 149 7.03 -3.65 18.83
CA VAL A 149 7.77 -2.71 17.95
C VAL A 149 8.66 -1.74 18.74
N ALA A 150 8.31 -1.48 20.00
CA ALA A 150 9.06 -0.67 20.94
C ALA A 150 10.22 -1.42 21.64
N VAL A 151 10.36 -2.73 21.45
CA VAL A 151 11.43 -3.53 22.06
C VAL A 151 12.63 -3.66 21.12
N ASP A 152 12.41 -3.72 19.80
CA ASP A 152 13.48 -3.93 18.81
C ASP A 152 13.53 -2.83 17.73
N ARG A 153 14.69 -2.17 17.62
CA ARG A 153 14.99 -1.12 16.61
C ARG A 153 14.61 -1.47 15.16
N PRO A 154 14.93 -2.67 14.61
CA PRO A 154 14.66 -2.95 13.20
C PRO A 154 13.17 -2.90 12.86
N HIS A 155 12.31 -3.39 13.76
CA HIS A 155 10.85 -3.46 13.57
C HIS A 155 10.20 -2.08 13.44
N CYS A 156 10.70 -1.08 14.18
CA CYS A 156 10.22 0.30 14.08
C CYS A 156 10.44 0.88 12.67
N TYR A 157 11.58 0.57 12.04
CA TYR A 157 11.90 1.05 10.69
C TYR A 157 11.13 0.30 9.61
N GLU A 158 10.92 -1.01 9.76
CA GLU A 158 10.15 -1.81 8.79
C GLU A 158 8.71 -1.31 8.66
N ILE A 159 8.04 -1.08 9.79
CA ILE A 159 6.65 -0.63 9.80
C ILE A 159 6.51 0.82 9.31
N LYS A 160 7.51 1.67 9.63
CA LYS A 160 7.58 3.03 9.09
C LYS A 160 7.78 3.03 7.58
N ALA A 161 8.58 2.09 7.06
CA ALA A 161 8.76 1.89 5.63
C ALA A 161 7.45 1.42 4.98
N VAL A 162 6.75 0.44 5.55
CA VAL A 162 5.44 -0.03 5.05
C VAL A 162 4.42 1.12 5.00
N TRP A 163 4.36 1.95 6.04
CA TRP A 163 3.51 3.14 6.05
C TRP A 163 3.86 4.13 4.94
N GLY A 164 5.14 4.50 4.81
CA GLY A 164 5.59 5.41 3.74
C GLY A 164 5.32 4.87 2.34
N LEU A 165 5.52 3.57 2.14
CA LEU A 165 5.27 2.92 0.87
C LEU A 165 3.77 2.81 0.55
N SER A 166 2.91 2.67 1.56
CA SER A 166 1.46 2.71 1.39
C SER A 166 0.97 4.09 0.89
N ILE A 167 1.58 5.18 1.37
CA ILE A 167 1.29 6.54 0.88
C ILE A 167 1.77 6.70 -0.57
N ALA A 168 2.96 6.20 -0.89
CA ALA A 168 3.48 6.23 -2.26
C ALA A 168 2.55 5.45 -3.22
N LEU A 169 2.04 4.29 -2.80
CA LEU A 169 1.06 3.53 -3.58
C LEU A 169 -0.24 4.29 -3.82
N CYS A 170 -0.75 5.03 -2.82
CA CYS A 170 -1.93 5.88 -3.00
C CYS A 170 -1.72 6.86 -4.17
N VAL A 171 -0.56 7.52 -4.20
CA VAL A 171 -0.19 8.49 -5.25
C VAL A 171 -0.05 7.78 -6.60
N LEU A 172 0.64 6.64 -6.65
CA LEU A 172 0.81 5.87 -7.88
C LEU A 172 -0.54 5.39 -8.47
N PHE A 173 -1.48 4.93 -7.64
CA PHE A 173 -2.81 4.52 -8.09
C PHE A 173 -3.65 5.71 -8.56
N ALA A 174 -3.55 6.86 -7.89
CA ALA A 174 -4.20 8.10 -8.33
C ALA A 174 -3.71 8.54 -9.72
N PHE A 175 -2.40 8.55 -9.94
CA PHE A 175 -1.82 8.88 -11.25
C PHE A 175 -2.23 7.86 -12.31
N SER A 176 -2.24 6.57 -11.97
CA SER A 176 -2.71 5.50 -12.87
C SER A 176 -4.16 5.72 -13.31
N ALA A 177 -5.07 6.03 -12.38
CA ALA A 177 -6.45 6.34 -12.69
C ALA A 177 -6.59 7.55 -13.63
N VAL A 178 -5.83 8.63 -13.40
CA VAL A 178 -5.83 9.83 -14.27
C VAL A 178 -5.35 9.50 -15.68
N ILE A 179 -4.29 8.70 -15.81
CA ILE A 179 -3.76 8.29 -17.12
C ILE A 179 -4.75 7.38 -17.85
N CYS A 180 -5.40 6.43 -17.16
CA CYS A 180 -6.45 5.59 -17.76
C CYS A 180 -7.64 6.41 -18.27
N VAL A 181 -8.09 7.42 -17.51
CA VAL A 181 -9.15 8.34 -17.96
C VAL A 181 -8.70 9.17 -19.15
N GLY A 182 -7.46 9.67 -19.14
CA GLY A 182 -6.89 10.42 -20.26
C GLY A 182 -6.80 9.58 -21.55
N LEU A 183 -6.31 8.35 -21.43
CA LEU A 183 -6.27 7.38 -22.53
C LEU A 183 -7.67 7.03 -23.05
N TRP A 184 -8.63 6.80 -22.14
CA TRP A 184 -10.01 6.54 -22.52
C TRP A 184 -10.64 7.70 -23.31
N ARG A 185 -10.42 8.95 -22.87
CA ARG A 185 -10.88 10.14 -23.60
C ARG A 185 -10.24 10.26 -24.98
N ARG A 186 -8.95 9.93 -25.12
CA ARG A 186 -8.25 9.96 -26.42
C ARG A 186 -8.77 8.89 -27.36
N VAL A 187 -8.94 7.66 -26.90
CA VAL A 187 -9.48 6.56 -27.71
C VAL A 187 -10.92 6.87 -28.14
N LYS A 188 -11.75 7.39 -27.22
CA LYS A 188 -13.13 7.79 -27.53
C LYS A 188 -13.20 8.97 -28.51
N GLY A 189 -12.30 9.95 -28.38
CA GLY A 189 -12.21 11.10 -29.29
C GLY A 189 -11.75 10.71 -30.69
N ALA A 190 -10.78 9.80 -30.82
CA ALA A 190 -10.34 9.27 -32.11
C ALA A 190 -11.46 8.48 -32.82
N ALA A 191 -12.22 7.68 -32.07
CA ALA A 191 -13.37 6.93 -32.62
C ALA A 191 -14.55 7.83 -33.03
N ALA A 192 -14.66 9.04 -32.48
CA ALA A 192 -15.66 10.03 -32.91
C ALA A 192 -15.27 10.68 -34.24
N LEU A 193 -13.98 11.02 -34.41
CA LEU A 193 -13.46 11.66 -35.62
C LEU A 193 -13.55 10.75 -36.87
N ASP A 194 -13.35 9.44 -36.70
CA ASP A 194 -13.42 8.46 -37.78
C ASP A 194 -14.86 8.32 -38.35
N LYS A 195 -15.87 8.47 -37.47
CA LYS A 195 -17.29 8.43 -37.86
C LYS A 195 -17.74 9.64 -38.68
N ASP A 196 -17.06 10.78 -38.55
CA ASP A 196 -17.39 12.00 -39.29
C ASP A 196 -16.80 11.99 -40.72
N ILE A 197 -15.90 11.04 -41.04
CA ILE A 197 -15.24 10.92 -42.35
C ILE A 197 -15.97 9.91 -43.26
N GLU A 198 -16.73 8.96 -42.69
CA GLU A 198 -17.50 7.95 -43.43
C GLU A 198 -18.98 8.34 -43.68
N GLY A 199 -19.41 9.54 -43.25
CA GLY A 199 -20.76 10.08 -43.47
C GLY A 199 -20.84 11.13 -44.57
#